data_AF-A0A953EAS0-F1
#
_entry.id   AF-A0A953EAS0-F1
#
_cell.length_a   1.000
_cell.length_b   1.000
_cell.length_c   1.000
_cell.angle_alpha   90.00
_cell.angle_beta   90.00
_cell.angle_gamma   90.00
#
_symmetry.space_group_name_H-M   'P 1'
#
loop_
_entity.id
_entity.type
_entity.pdbx_description
1 polymer ?
#
loop_
_entity_poly.entity_id
_entity_poly.type
_entity_poly.pdbx_seq_one_letter_code
_entity_poly.pdbx_strand_id
1 'polypeptide(L)' 'MLQSPRLRSLEERHANLERQITQEDARPRPDELEIARLKREKLRVKEEIERLRRERD' A
#
# COMPACT_ATOMS: atom_id res chain seq x y z
N MET A 1 22.23 -7.07 -2.16
CA MET A 1 21.76 -6.16 -1.09
C MET A 1 20.51 -6.77 -0.48
N LEU A 2 20.51 -7.08 0.82
CA LEU A 2 19.28 -7.47 1.51
C LEU A 2 18.40 -6.22 1.67
N GLN A 3 17.17 -6.25 1.18
CA GLN A 3 16.19 -5.24 1.57
C GLN A 3 16.03 -5.26 3.10
N SER A 4 16.02 -4.08 3.73
CA SER A 4 15.71 -3.98 5.16
C SER A 4 14.38 -4.68 5.46
N PRO A 5 14.26 -5.47 6.54
CA PRO A 5 13.01 -6.12 6.94
C PRO A 5 11.82 -5.16 6.99
N ARG A 6 12.08 -3.89 7.37
CA ARG A 6 11.08 -2.82 7.40
C ARG A 6 10.57 -2.44 6.01
N LEU A 7 11.48 -2.35 5.02
CA LEU A 7 11.11 -2.05 3.63
C LEU A 7 10.26 -3.17 3.04
N ARG A 8 10.67 -4.43 3.25
CA ARG A 8 9.90 -5.60 2.79
C ARG A 8 8.49 -5.62 3.38
N SER A 9 8.35 -5.38 4.68
CA SER A 9 7.04 -5.33 5.34
C SER A 9 6.14 -4.23 4.78
N LEU A 10 6.69 -3.05 4.48
CA LEU A 10 5.94 -1.97 3.86
C LEU A 10 5.52 -2.30 2.42
N GLU A 11 6.40 -2.93 1.64
CA GLU A 11 6.09 -3.39 0.28
C GLU A 11 4.98 -4.45 0.29
N GLU A 12 5.02 -5.40 1.23
CA GLU A 12 3.96 -6.39 1.44
C GLU A 12 2.63 -5.73 1.82
N ARG A 13 2.65 -4.75 2.74
CA ARG A 13 1.46 -3.99 3.13
C ARG A 13 0.89 -3.21 1.94
N HIS A 14 1.74 -2.56 1.15
CA HIS A 14 1.31 -1.84 -0.05
C HIS A 14 0.65 -2.79 -1.07
N ALA A 15 1.22 -3.97 -1.30
CA ALA A 15 0.64 -4.99 -2.17
C ALA A 15 -0.69 -5.53 -1.63
N ASN A 16 -0.81 -5.70 -0.31
CA ASN A 16 -2.05 -6.13 0.32
C ASN A 16 -3.16 -5.08 0.19
N LEU A 17 -2.86 -3.80 0.41
CA LEU A 17 -3.79 -2.70 0.21
C LEU A 17 -4.30 -2.63 -1.23
N GLU A 18 -3.42 -2.86 -2.22
CA GLU A 18 -3.84 -2.92 -3.62
C GLU A 18 -4.82 -4.06 -3.88
N ARG A 19 -4.56 -5.26 -3.34
CA ARG A 19 -5.47 -6.40 -3.46
C ARG A 19 -6.83 -6.09 -2.84
N GLN A 20 -6.87 -5.47 -1.66
CA GLN A 20 -8.13 -5.07 -1.02
C GLN A 20 -8.91 -4.07 -1.87
N ILE A 21 -8.23 -3.07 -2.45
CA ILE A 21 -8.87 -2.11 -3.36
C ILE A 21 -9.48 -2.84 -4.56
N THR A 22 -8.71 -3.71 -5.23
CA THR A 22 -9.21 -4.47 -6.40
C THR A 22 -10.37 -5.40 -6.03
N GLN A 23 -10.33 -6.04 -4.86
CA GLN A 23 -11.41 -6.89 -4.38
C GLN A 23 -12.69 -6.10 -4.13
N GLU A 24 -12.58 -4.93 -3.50
CA GLU A 24 -13.73 -4.07 -3.22
C GLU A 24 -14.33 -3.47 -4.48
N ASP A 25 -13.47 -3.01 -5.40
CA ASP A 25 -13.86 -2.45 -6.71
C ASP A 25 -14.55 -3.49 -7.61
N ALA A 26 -14.19 -4.77 -7.48
CA ALA A 26 -14.81 -5.88 -8.21
C ALA A 26 -16.20 -6.29 -7.66
N ARG A 27 -16.65 -5.74 -6.52
CA ARG A 27 -17.96 -6.09 -5.95
C ARG A 27 -19.09 -5.49 -6.80
N PRO A 28 -20.26 -6.14 -6.92
CA PRO A 28 -21.42 -5.59 -7.64
C PRO A 28 -21.91 -4.25 -7.09
N ARG A 29 -21.63 -3.95 -5.82
CA ARG A 29 -21.84 -2.67 -5.15
C ARG A 29 -20.59 -2.35 -4.33
N PRO A 30 -19.61 -1.64 -4.90
CA PRO A 30 -18.40 -1.28 -4.18
C PRO A 30 -18.71 -0.23 -3.10
N ASP A 31 -18.06 -0.35 -1.95
CA ASP A 31 -18.04 0.71 -0.94
C ASP A 31 -16.97 1.75 -1.31
N GLU A 32 -17.41 2.86 -1.90
CA GLU A 32 -16.51 3.94 -2.32
C GLU A 32 -15.77 4.60 -1.15
N LEU A 33 -16.36 4.65 0.04
CA LEU A 33 -15.71 5.21 1.23
C LEU A 33 -14.57 4.31 1.69
N GLU A 34 -14.78 2.99 1.66
CA GLU A 34 -13.75 2.02 1.97
C GLU A 34 -12.63 2.03 0.93
N ILE A 35 -12.96 2.07 -0.36
CA ILE A 35 -11.97 2.21 -1.44
C ILE A 35 -11.14 3.49 -1.26
N ALA A 36 -11.77 4.62 -0.93
CA ALA A 36 -11.08 5.87 -0.68
C ALA A 36 -10.17 5.78 0.55
N ARG A 37 -10.61 5.11 1.62
CA ARG A 37 -9.80 4.86 2.83
C ARG A 37 -8.57 4.02 2.49
N LEU A 38 -8.75 2.92 1.78
CA LEU A 38 -7.67 2.01 1.36
C LEU A 38 -6.67 2.71 0.44
N LYS A 39 -7.14 3.52 -0.53
CA LYS A 39 -6.27 4.32 -1.42
C LYS A 39 -5.42 5.33 -0.65
N ARG A 40 -5.99 6.02 0.35
CA ARG A 40 -5.22 6.93 1.22
C ARG A 40 -4.17 6.19 2.05
N GLU A 41 -4.51 5.02 2.57
CA GLU A 41 -3.56 4.19 3.31
C GLU A 41 -2.43 3.71 2.39
N LYS A 42 -2.75 3.26 1.18
CA LYS A 42 -1.78 2.84 0.16
C LYS A 42 -0.82 3.99 -0.18
N LEU A 43 -1.33 5.21 -0.33
CA LEU A 43 -0.52 6.40 -0.58
C LEU A 43 0.50 6.65 0.54
N ARG A 44 0.05 6.62 1.81
CA ARG A 44 0.93 6.80 2.98
C ARG A 44 2.04 5.74 3.04
N VAL A 45 1.70 4.48 2.77
CA VAL A 45 2.69 3.39 2.76
C VAL A 45 3.70 3.59 1.62
N LYS A 46 3.23 4.02 0.44
CA LYS A 46 4.10 4.34 -0.69
C LYS A 46 5.07 5.48 -0.35
N GLU A 47 4.58 6.55 0.28
CA GLU A 47 5.42 7.67 0.72
C GLU A 47 6.50 7.22 1.72
N GLU A 48 6.16 6.36 2.69
CA GLU A 48 7.12 5.80 3.64
C GLU A 48 8.18 4.92 2.94
N ILE A 49 7.77 4.10 1.97
CA ILE A 49 8.70 3.29 1.15
C ILE A 49 9.69 4.20 0.42
N GLU A 50 9.19 5.23 -0.26
CA GLU A 50 10.02 6.16 -1.01
C GLU A 50 10.96 6.96 -0.09
N ARG A 51 10.50 7.34 1.10
CA ARG A 51 11.34 7.99 2.11
C ARG A 51 12.50 7.08 2.55
N LEU A 52 12.20 5.81 2.87
CA LEU A 52 13.20 4.83 3.29
C LEU A 52 14.16 4.41 2.17
N ARG A 53 13.72 4.49 0.91
CA ARG A 53 14.60 4.29 -0.26
C ARG A 53 15.60 5.43 -0.36
N ARG A 54 15.13 6.69 -0.28
CA ARG A 54 15.99 7.88 -0.32
C ARG A 54 16.98 7.98 0.84
N GLU A 55 16.60 7.55 2.05
CA GLU A 55 17.50 7.51 3.22
C GLU A 55 18.63 6.48 3.09
N ARG A 56 18.53 5.55 2.12
CA ARG A 56 19.49 4.45 1.91
C ARG A 56 20.44 4.65 0.74
N ASP A 57 20.22 5.68 -0.08
CA ASP A 57 21.09 6.12 -1.17
C ASP A 57 22.11 7.16 -0.67
#